data_AF-M0J8Q2-F1
#
_entry.id   AF-M0J8Q2-F1
#
_cell.length_a   1.000
_cell.length_b   1.000
_cell.length_c   1.000
_cell.angle_alpha   90.00
_cell.angle_beta   90.00
_cell.angle_gamma   90.00
#
_symmetry.space_group_name_H-M   'P 1'
#
loop_
_entity.id
_entity.type
_entity.pdbx_description
1 polymer ?
#
loop_
_entity_poly.entity_id
_entity_poly.type
_entity_poly.pdbx_seq_one_letter_code
_entity_poly.pdbx_strand_id
1 'polypeptide(L)'
;MSADETPDQSVPDEVHEELMAATYRALCAHGYADLTMQRIADEAGKSKSLLHYHYGTKQELLVAFLGYLFDRFEARVAATEGDAPETRLRVLLDKMVPGADDDRDYDRFGLALNELRTQAPYVEAYREQIARNEAVIRRRLADIIREGVEKGDFREVDADRTASLLFAALDGARLQRVAVTDPSGTETASQSAFDAPTEVRAALDEFVVENLVREGGDE
;
A
#
# COMPACT_ATOMS: atom_id res chain seq x y z
N MET A 1 -32.48 -3.56 37.65
CA MET A 1 -31.09 -3.09 37.55
C MET A 1 -30.64 -3.43 36.15
N SER A 2 -30.44 -2.38 35.35
CA SER A 2 -30.25 -2.42 33.91
C SER A 2 -28.98 -3.17 33.52
N ALA A 3 -29.10 -4.07 32.56
CA ALA A 3 -27.98 -4.48 31.72
C ALA A 3 -27.72 -3.30 30.77
N ASP A 4 -26.62 -2.60 31.00
CA ASP A 4 -26.07 -1.63 30.06
C ASP A 4 -25.43 -2.44 28.93
N GLU A 5 -26.23 -2.73 27.90
CA GLU A 5 -25.71 -3.23 26.63
C GLU A 5 -24.90 -2.09 26.01
N THR A 6 -23.58 -2.10 26.22
CA THR A 6 -22.66 -1.31 25.41
C THR A 6 -22.98 -1.61 23.94
N PRO A 7 -23.37 -0.61 23.12
CA PRO A 7 -23.69 -0.83 21.73
C PRO A 7 -22.48 -1.45 21.04
N ASP A 8 -22.69 -2.43 20.17
CA ASP A 8 -21.68 -2.96 19.26
C ASP A 8 -20.96 -1.78 18.58
N GLN A 9 -19.69 -1.59 18.95
CA GLN A 9 -18.87 -0.45 18.55
C GLN A 9 -18.30 -0.61 17.14
N SER A 10 -18.71 -1.66 16.40
CA SER A 10 -18.32 -1.83 15.01
C SER A 10 -18.93 -0.74 14.14
N VAL A 11 -18.08 -0.09 13.34
CA VAL A 11 -18.52 0.85 12.31
C VAL A 11 -19.23 0.03 11.23
N PRO A 12 -20.46 0.36 10.81
CA PRO A 12 -21.09 -0.32 9.68
C PRO A 12 -20.19 -0.23 8.44
N ASP A 13 -20.03 -1.33 7.69
CA ASP A 13 -19.08 -1.43 6.58
C ASP A 13 -19.24 -0.30 5.54
N GLU A 14 -20.48 0.05 5.18
CA GLU A 14 -20.78 1.16 4.27
C GLU A 14 -20.28 2.51 4.81
N VAL A 15 -20.49 2.76 6.12
CA VAL A 15 -20.03 3.99 6.78
C VAL A 15 -18.50 4.00 6.89
N HIS A 16 -17.89 2.85 7.17
CA HIS A 16 -16.45 2.70 7.19
C HIS A 16 -15.85 3.04 5.81
N GLU A 17 -16.38 2.44 4.74
CA GLU A 17 -15.91 2.66 3.37
C GLU A 17 -16.08 4.13 2.93
N GLU A 18 -17.22 4.75 3.22
CA GLU A 18 -17.45 6.18 2.97
C GLU A 18 -16.40 7.06 3.66
N LEU A 19 -16.13 6.80 4.95
CA LEU A 19 -15.17 7.57 5.73
C LEU A 19 -13.72 7.34 5.28
N MET A 20 -13.35 6.12 4.88
CA MET A 20 -12.03 5.83 4.33
C MET A 20 -11.83 6.50 2.97
N ALA A 21 -12.84 6.47 2.09
CA ALA A 21 -12.80 7.18 0.81
C ALA A 21 -12.73 8.71 0.98
N ALA A 22 -13.45 9.27 1.95
CA ALA A 22 -13.35 10.69 2.28
C ALA A 22 -11.97 11.04 2.86
N THR A 23 -11.39 10.16 3.68
CA THR A 23 -10.03 10.34 4.22
C THR A 23 -8.99 10.38 3.10
N TYR A 24 -9.11 9.49 2.11
CA TYR A 24 -8.27 9.51 0.90
C TYR A 24 -8.37 10.86 0.19
N ARG A 25 -9.58 11.32 -0.15
CA ARG A 25 -9.78 12.58 -0.87
C ARG A 25 -9.26 13.79 -0.08
N ALA A 26 -9.52 13.84 1.22
CA ALA A 26 -9.04 14.89 2.10
C ALA A 26 -7.49 14.91 2.21
N LEU A 27 -6.85 13.74 2.22
CA LEU A 27 -5.39 13.64 2.15
C LEU A 27 -4.84 14.13 0.81
N CYS A 28 -5.45 13.77 -0.32
CA CYS A 28 -5.05 14.27 -1.63
C CYS A 28 -5.21 15.80 -1.75
N ALA A 29 -6.28 16.36 -1.14
CA ALA A 29 -6.59 17.77 -1.23
C ALA A 29 -5.75 18.65 -0.28
N HIS A 30 -5.36 18.12 0.88
CA HIS A 30 -4.79 18.93 1.96
C HIS A 30 -3.42 18.46 2.45
N GLY A 31 -2.97 17.25 2.10
CA GLY A 31 -1.77 16.64 2.69
C GLY A 31 -1.96 16.23 4.15
N TYR A 32 -0.94 15.58 4.73
CA TYR A 32 -1.03 15.05 6.10
C TYR A 32 -1.05 16.16 7.16
N ALA A 33 -0.20 17.19 6.97
CA ALA A 33 0.01 18.26 7.94
C ALA A 33 -1.28 19.04 8.21
N ASP A 34 -2.02 19.34 7.15
CA ASP A 34 -3.28 20.07 7.18
C ASP A 34 -4.51 19.16 7.39
N LEU A 35 -4.38 17.83 7.39
CA LEU A 35 -5.54 16.97 7.61
C LEU A 35 -6.15 17.19 9.01
N THR A 36 -7.46 17.39 9.08
CA THR A 36 -8.20 17.48 10.36
C THR A 36 -9.45 16.62 10.33
N MET A 37 -9.94 16.22 11.51
CA MET A 37 -11.23 15.52 11.65
C MET A 37 -12.39 16.31 11.03
N GLN A 38 -12.32 17.65 11.04
CA GLN A 38 -13.34 18.49 10.41
C GLN A 38 -13.28 18.37 8.88
N ARG A 39 -12.09 18.49 8.28
CA ARG A 39 -11.91 18.36 6.83
C ARG A 39 -12.36 16.99 6.31
N ILE A 40 -12.11 15.91 7.05
CA ILE A 40 -12.59 14.56 6.70
C ILE A 40 -14.12 14.48 6.81
N ALA A 41 -14.70 15.05 7.87
CA ALA A 41 -16.15 15.06 8.05
C ALA A 41 -16.86 15.85 6.93
N ASP A 42 -16.30 17.01 6.55
CA ASP A 42 -16.79 17.83 5.44
C ASP A 42 -16.73 17.05 4.11
N GLU A 43 -15.62 16.36 3.84
CA GLU A 43 -15.43 15.53 2.65
C GLU A 43 -16.35 14.29 2.60
N ALA A 44 -16.77 13.80 3.76
CA ALA A 44 -17.70 12.69 3.89
C ALA A 44 -19.18 13.13 3.89
N GLY A 45 -19.46 14.45 3.99
CA GLY A 45 -20.80 14.94 4.24
C GLY A 45 -21.39 14.46 5.58
N LYS A 46 -20.53 14.19 6.58
CA LYS A 46 -20.92 13.69 7.91
C LYS A 46 -20.57 14.71 8.99
N SER A 47 -21.08 14.50 10.20
CA SER A 47 -20.70 15.34 11.35
C SER A 47 -19.33 14.94 11.90
N LYS A 48 -18.54 15.92 12.37
CA LYS A 48 -17.29 15.66 13.09
C LYS A 48 -17.50 14.78 14.32
N SER A 49 -18.66 14.91 14.99
CA SER A 49 -19.04 14.06 16.13
C SER A 49 -19.16 12.58 15.74
N LEU A 50 -19.61 12.26 14.53
CA LEU A 50 -19.69 10.88 14.03
C LEU A 50 -18.29 10.25 13.92
N LEU A 51 -17.32 11.00 13.41
CA LEU A 51 -15.93 10.51 13.30
C LEU A 51 -15.31 10.29 14.69
N HIS A 52 -15.55 11.21 15.63
CA HIS A 52 -15.11 11.02 17.01
C HIS A 52 -15.80 9.83 17.69
N TYR A 53 -17.07 9.59 17.39
CA TYR A 53 -17.80 8.44 17.91
C TYR A 53 -17.20 7.11 17.43
N HIS A 54 -16.84 7.00 16.15
CA HIS A 54 -16.33 5.74 15.58
C HIS A 54 -14.82 5.53 15.76
N TYR A 55 -14.02 6.60 15.69
CA TYR A 55 -12.56 6.47 15.67
C TYR A 55 -11.86 7.16 16.82
N GLY A 56 -12.53 7.99 17.62
CA GLY A 56 -11.89 8.72 18.72
C GLY A 56 -11.04 9.90 18.25
N THR A 57 -9.91 9.65 17.59
CA THR A 57 -8.92 10.67 17.20
C THR A 57 -8.53 10.60 15.71
N LYS A 58 -7.88 11.67 15.20
CA LYS A 58 -7.26 11.67 13.86
C LYS A 58 -6.27 10.51 13.72
N GLN A 59 -5.54 10.19 14.78
CA GLN A 59 -4.53 9.14 14.77
C GLN A 59 -5.17 7.76 14.60
N GLU A 60 -6.16 7.43 15.41
CA GLU A 60 -6.88 6.16 15.33
C GLU A 60 -7.60 6.00 13.99
N LEU A 61 -8.20 7.07 13.46
CA LEU A 61 -8.77 7.08 12.11
C LEU A 61 -7.70 6.80 11.04
N LEU A 62 -6.52 7.41 11.15
CA LEU A 62 -5.43 7.17 10.20
C LEU A 62 -4.81 5.78 10.31
N VAL A 63 -4.82 5.16 11.49
CA VAL A 63 -4.46 3.73 11.65
C VAL A 63 -5.46 2.85 10.93
N ALA A 64 -6.77 3.10 11.12
CA ALA A 64 -7.82 2.38 10.40
C ALA A 64 -7.69 2.57 8.88
N PHE A 65 -7.35 3.79 8.43
CA PHE A 65 -7.10 4.10 7.03
C PHE A 65 -5.90 3.34 6.46
N LEU A 66 -4.79 3.22 7.18
CA LEU A 66 -3.66 2.38 6.77
C LEU A 66 -4.03 0.90 6.65
N GLY A 67 -4.93 0.40 7.51
CA GLY A 67 -5.51 -0.94 7.40
C GLY A 67 -6.36 -1.08 6.13
N TYR A 68 -7.31 -0.17 5.93
CA TYR A 68 -8.18 -0.14 4.74
C TYR A 68 -7.39 -0.15 3.43
N LEU A 69 -6.33 0.65 3.32
CA LEU A 69 -5.47 0.67 2.12
C LEU A 69 -4.80 -0.68 1.87
N PHE A 70 -4.40 -1.34 2.95
CA PHE A 70 -3.78 -2.66 2.90
C PHE A 70 -4.79 -3.74 2.51
N ASP A 71 -5.98 -3.75 3.09
CA ASP A 71 -7.05 -4.69 2.73
C ASP A 71 -7.43 -4.56 1.25
N ARG A 72 -7.49 -3.33 0.72
CA ARG A 72 -7.71 -3.07 -0.71
C ARG A 72 -6.54 -3.50 -1.59
N PHE A 73 -5.32 -3.49 -1.08
CA PHE A 73 -4.17 -4.09 -1.76
C PHE A 73 -4.31 -5.62 -1.77
N GLU A 74 -4.62 -6.25 -0.64
CA GLU A 74 -4.83 -7.70 -0.54
C GLU A 74 -5.94 -8.19 -1.46
N ALA A 75 -7.09 -7.53 -1.48
CA ALA A 75 -8.21 -7.88 -2.35
C ALA A 75 -7.81 -7.85 -3.85
N ARG A 76 -6.94 -6.92 -4.26
CA ARG A 76 -6.46 -6.81 -5.64
C ARG A 76 -5.49 -7.91 -6.04
N VAL A 77 -4.81 -8.54 -5.08
CA VAL A 77 -3.84 -9.62 -5.33
C VAL A 77 -4.40 -11.01 -5.00
N ALA A 78 -5.56 -11.09 -4.34
CA ALA A 78 -6.29 -12.35 -4.12
C ALA A 78 -6.82 -12.94 -5.44
N ALA A 79 -7.06 -12.11 -6.46
CA ALA A 79 -7.59 -12.54 -7.76
C ALA A 79 -6.67 -13.50 -8.54
N THR A 80 -5.40 -13.63 -8.16
CA THR A 80 -4.43 -14.54 -8.79
C THR A 80 -4.17 -15.81 -7.99
N GLU A 81 -4.96 -16.05 -6.94
CA GLU A 81 -4.88 -17.30 -6.18
C GLU A 81 -5.27 -18.49 -7.08
N GLY A 82 -4.33 -19.41 -7.28
CA GLY A 82 -4.47 -20.57 -8.18
C GLY A 82 -3.68 -20.48 -9.48
N ASP A 83 -3.17 -19.30 -9.84
CA ASP A 83 -2.27 -19.15 -10.99
C ASP A 83 -0.87 -19.71 -10.71
N ALA A 84 -0.07 -19.87 -11.77
CA ALA A 84 1.34 -20.25 -11.67
C ALA A 84 2.13 -19.26 -10.78
N PRO A 85 3.14 -19.72 -10.01
CA PRO A 85 3.94 -18.85 -9.15
C PRO A 85 4.53 -17.63 -9.86
N GLU A 86 4.99 -17.79 -11.10
CA GLU A 86 5.52 -16.72 -11.95
C GLU A 86 4.47 -15.62 -12.22
N THR A 87 3.27 -16.01 -12.65
CA THR A 87 2.16 -15.09 -12.88
C THR A 87 1.78 -14.34 -11.61
N ARG A 88 1.68 -15.07 -10.49
CA ARG A 88 1.36 -14.48 -9.18
C ARG A 88 2.40 -13.47 -8.74
N LEU A 89 3.69 -13.78 -8.94
CA LEU A 89 4.79 -12.88 -8.62
C LEU A 89 4.72 -11.61 -9.45
N ARG A 90 4.58 -11.72 -10.78
CA ARG A 90 4.48 -10.55 -11.67
C ARG A 90 3.30 -9.67 -11.31
N VAL A 91 2.11 -10.24 -11.11
CA VAL A 91 0.92 -9.47 -10.74
C VAL A 91 1.10 -8.77 -9.40
N LEU A 92 1.71 -9.43 -8.41
CA LEU A 92 2.00 -8.80 -7.12
C LEU A 92 2.95 -7.61 -7.27
N LEU A 93 4.01 -7.74 -8.07
CA LEU A 93 4.94 -6.66 -8.36
C LEU A 93 4.26 -5.51 -9.14
N ASP A 94 3.40 -5.82 -10.11
CA ASP A 94 2.64 -4.82 -10.88
C ASP A 94 1.69 -4.02 -9.97
N LYS A 95 1.01 -4.67 -9.02
CA LYS A 95 0.13 -3.98 -8.06
C LYS A 95 0.88 -3.08 -7.07
N MET A 96 2.18 -3.27 -6.92
CA MET A 96 3.05 -2.41 -6.12
C MET A 96 3.50 -1.17 -6.91
N VAL A 97 3.37 -1.13 -8.24
CA VAL A 97 3.65 0.06 -9.04
C VAL A 97 2.41 0.98 -9.06
N PRO A 98 2.58 2.31 -8.93
CA PRO A 98 1.54 3.29 -9.27
C PRO A 98 0.85 2.94 -10.59
N GLY A 99 -0.48 2.94 -10.63
CA GLY A 99 -1.23 2.62 -11.86
C GLY A 99 -1.22 3.77 -12.87
N ALA A 100 -1.19 3.44 -14.16
CA ALA A 100 -1.15 4.39 -15.29
C ALA A 100 -2.45 5.19 -15.52
N ASP A 101 -3.55 4.87 -14.82
CA ASP A 101 -4.89 5.39 -15.14
C ASP A 101 -5.33 6.61 -14.28
N ASP A 102 -4.57 7.02 -13.24
CA ASP A 102 -4.90 8.23 -12.46
C ASP A 102 -3.69 8.84 -11.73
N ASP A 103 -2.71 9.32 -12.51
CA ASP A 103 -1.42 9.82 -11.99
C ASP A 103 -1.52 11.06 -11.09
N ARG A 104 -2.55 11.92 -11.27
CA ARG A 104 -2.61 13.22 -10.57
C ARG A 104 -2.88 13.08 -9.08
N ASP A 105 -3.76 12.16 -8.69
CA ASP A 105 -4.05 11.93 -7.28
C ASP A 105 -3.03 10.96 -6.66
N TYR A 106 -2.38 10.11 -7.46
CA TYR A 106 -1.35 9.20 -6.96
C TYR A 106 -0.18 9.95 -6.34
N ASP A 107 0.34 11.01 -6.97
CA ASP A 107 1.51 11.73 -6.45
C ASP A 107 1.17 12.49 -5.16
N ARG A 108 0.00 13.14 -5.12
CA ARG A 108 -0.50 13.82 -3.92
C ARG A 108 -0.76 12.84 -2.78
N PHE A 109 -1.41 11.73 -3.09
CA PHE A 109 -1.67 10.67 -2.12
C PHE A 109 -0.38 10.01 -1.63
N GLY A 110 0.53 9.69 -2.54
CA GLY A 110 1.83 9.10 -2.26
C GLY A 110 2.68 9.99 -1.38
N LEU A 111 2.68 11.30 -1.64
CA LEU A 111 3.29 12.30 -0.77
C LEU A 111 2.65 12.30 0.62
N ALA A 112 1.32 12.39 0.72
CA ALA A 112 0.62 12.40 2.00
C ALA A 112 0.84 11.10 2.81
N LEU A 113 0.91 9.95 2.13
CA LEU A 113 1.23 8.66 2.73
C LEU A 113 2.69 8.62 3.21
N ASN A 114 3.63 9.20 2.44
CA ASN A 114 5.01 9.36 2.87
C ASN A 114 5.11 10.25 4.11
N GLU A 115 4.45 11.40 4.12
CA GLU A 115 4.37 12.28 5.29
C GLU A 115 3.85 11.53 6.53
N LEU A 116 2.79 10.73 6.38
CA LEU A 116 2.28 9.87 7.44
C LEU A 116 3.34 8.87 7.92
N ARG A 117 4.05 8.20 7.01
CA ARG A 117 5.15 7.27 7.36
C ARG A 117 6.28 7.97 8.12
N THR A 118 6.63 9.21 7.79
CA THR A 118 7.65 9.97 8.55
C THR A 118 7.29 10.21 10.01
N GLN A 119 6.01 10.07 10.37
CA GLN A 119 5.54 10.19 11.75
C GLN A 119 5.63 8.87 12.54
N ALA A 120 5.80 7.74 11.88
CA ALA A 120 5.85 6.42 12.52
C ALA A 120 6.94 6.27 13.60
N PRO A 121 8.13 6.89 13.51
CA PRO A 121 9.08 6.89 14.61
C PRO A 121 8.55 7.54 15.90
N TYR A 122 7.58 8.47 15.80
CA TYR A 122 7.03 9.22 16.93
C TYR A 122 5.65 8.73 17.38
N VAL A 123 4.98 7.91 16.56
CA VAL A 123 3.62 7.41 16.82
C VAL A 123 3.61 5.89 16.72
N GLU A 124 3.56 5.21 17.88
CA GLU A 124 3.65 3.74 17.95
C GLU A 124 2.59 3.05 17.10
N ALA A 125 1.34 3.51 17.15
CA ALA A 125 0.25 2.89 16.41
C ALA A 125 0.48 2.92 14.88
N TYR A 126 1.09 3.99 14.36
CA TYR A 126 1.49 4.04 12.94
C TYR A 126 2.63 3.07 12.66
N ARG A 127 3.64 3.03 13.53
CA ARG A 127 4.78 2.12 13.39
C ARG A 127 4.33 0.67 13.34
N GLU A 128 3.48 0.26 14.27
CA GLU A 128 2.95 -1.10 14.32
C GLU A 128 2.12 -1.42 13.08
N GLN A 129 1.21 -0.53 12.66
CA GLN A 129 0.38 -0.80 11.49
C GLN A 129 1.21 -0.89 10.21
N ILE A 130 2.19 0.01 10.02
CA ILE A 130 3.09 -0.02 8.86
C ILE A 130 3.93 -1.31 8.87
N ALA A 131 4.51 -1.67 10.03
CA ALA A 131 5.30 -2.89 10.17
C ALA A 131 4.47 -4.16 9.91
N ARG A 132 3.21 -4.19 10.37
CA ARG A 132 2.27 -5.28 10.07
C ARG A 132 2.03 -5.39 8.56
N ASN A 133 1.64 -4.30 7.90
CA ASN A 133 1.38 -4.28 6.46
C ASN A 133 2.61 -4.76 5.67
N GLU A 134 3.78 -4.24 6.00
CA GLU A 134 5.06 -4.59 5.36
C GLU A 134 5.42 -6.07 5.54
N ALA A 135 5.26 -6.60 6.76
CA ALA A 135 5.52 -8.01 7.05
C ALA A 135 4.62 -8.94 6.22
N VAL A 136 3.34 -8.58 6.04
CA VAL A 136 2.42 -9.40 5.25
C VAL A 136 2.79 -9.38 3.76
N ILE A 137 3.15 -8.23 3.20
CA ILE A 137 3.59 -8.13 1.79
C ILE A 137 4.85 -8.97 1.55
N ARG A 138 5.86 -8.83 2.43
CA ARG A 138 7.09 -9.62 2.30
C ARG A 138 6.84 -11.12 2.43
N ARG A 139 6.00 -11.52 3.37
CA ARG A 139 5.61 -12.93 3.52
C ARG A 139 4.94 -13.45 2.26
N ARG A 140 3.99 -12.71 1.68
CA ARG A 140 3.31 -13.12 0.44
C ARG A 140 4.28 -13.26 -0.74
N LEU A 141 5.23 -12.34 -0.88
CA LEU A 141 6.31 -12.47 -1.88
C LEU A 141 7.15 -13.74 -1.63
N ALA A 142 7.58 -13.97 -0.38
CA ALA A 142 8.40 -15.13 -0.01
C ALA A 142 7.65 -16.45 -0.24
N ASP A 143 6.36 -16.49 0.07
CA ASP A 143 5.52 -17.68 -0.10
C ASP A 143 5.38 -18.05 -1.58
N ILE A 144 5.18 -17.07 -2.47
CA ILE A 144 5.14 -17.29 -3.92
C ILE A 144 6.49 -17.83 -4.42
N ILE A 145 7.60 -17.24 -3.97
CA ILE A 145 8.95 -17.68 -4.39
C ILE A 145 9.23 -19.09 -3.89
N ARG A 146 8.92 -19.38 -2.63
CA ARG A 146 9.12 -20.70 -2.02
C ARG A 146 8.32 -21.77 -2.75
N GLU A 147 7.06 -21.49 -3.06
CA GLU A 147 6.20 -22.40 -3.83
C GLU A 147 6.78 -22.67 -5.24
N GLY A 148 7.26 -21.64 -5.93
CA GLY A 148 7.90 -21.82 -7.24
C GLY A 148 9.19 -22.63 -7.18
N VAL A 149 9.98 -22.49 -6.12
CA VAL A 149 11.17 -23.34 -5.88
C VAL A 149 10.77 -24.79 -5.63
N GLU A 150 9.77 -25.03 -4.78
CA GLU A 150 9.27 -26.36 -4.45
C GLU A 150 8.70 -27.10 -5.67
N LYS A 151 8.01 -26.38 -6.56
CA LYS A 151 7.47 -26.92 -7.82
C LYS A 151 8.53 -27.11 -8.90
N GLY A 152 9.72 -26.52 -8.73
CA GLY A 152 10.79 -26.53 -9.72
C GLY A 152 10.62 -25.49 -10.83
N ASP A 153 9.61 -24.61 -10.74
CA ASP A 153 9.38 -23.49 -11.65
C ASP A 153 10.48 -22.42 -11.50
N PHE A 154 10.99 -22.25 -10.27
CA PHE A 154 12.06 -21.32 -9.95
C PHE A 154 13.38 -22.02 -9.57
N ARG A 155 14.50 -21.33 -9.81
CA ARG A 155 15.85 -21.68 -9.34
C ARG A 155 15.88 -21.64 -7.80
N GLU A 156 16.72 -22.47 -7.21
CA GLU A 156 16.86 -22.54 -5.75
C GLU A 156 17.49 -21.26 -5.21
N VAL A 157 16.71 -20.49 -4.44
CA VAL A 157 17.10 -19.21 -3.85
C VAL A 157 16.59 -19.08 -2.42
N ASP A 158 17.18 -18.16 -1.65
CA ASP A 158 16.67 -17.74 -0.35
C ASP A 158 15.40 -16.88 -0.57
N ALA A 159 14.23 -17.47 -0.35
CA ALA A 159 12.93 -16.84 -0.64
C ALA A 159 12.70 -15.56 0.18
N ASP A 160 13.06 -15.56 1.46
CA ASP A 160 12.89 -14.41 2.36
C ASP A 160 13.82 -13.25 1.99
N ARG A 161 15.07 -13.56 1.62
CA ARG A 161 16.03 -12.55 1.11
C ARG A 161 15.59 -11.97 -0.22
N THR A 162 15.09 -12.82 -1.13
CA THR A 162 14.63 -12.40 -2.46
C THR A 162 13.39 -11.54 -2.34
N ALA A 163 12.42 -11.92 -1.51
CA ALA A 163 11.25 -11.11 -1.18
C ALA A 163 11.63 -9.76 -0.57
N SER A 164 12.63 -9.74 0.31
CA SER A 164 13.13 -8.50 0.91
C SER A 164 13.73 -7.55 -0.13
N LEU A 165 14.51 -8.07 -1.09
CA LEU A 165 15.05 -7.31 -2.20
C LEU A 165 13.95 -6.72 -3.09
N LEU A 166 12.99 -7.56 -3.53
CA LEU A 166 11.89 -7.15 -4.38
C LEU A 166 11.05 -6.03 -3.72
N PHE A 167 10.72 -6.21 -2.45
CA PHE A 167 9.97 -5.21 -1.69
C PHE A 167 10.75 -3.90 -1.57
N ALA A 168 12.01 -3.97 -1.13
CA ALA A 168 12.83 -2.78 -0.89
C ALA A 168 13.08 -1.97 -2.16
N ALA A 169 13.29 -2.63 -3.31
CA ALA A 169 13.50 -1.98 -4.58
C ALA A 169 12.27 -1.16 -4.99
N LEU A 170 11.08 -1.76 -4.98
CA LEU A 170 9.84 -1.06 -5.36
C LEU A 170 9.42 0.00 -4.34
N ASP A 171 9.65 -0.23 -3.04
CA ASP A 171 9.35 0.76 -2.02
C ASP A 171 10.28 1.98 -2.10
N GLY A 172 11.57 1.75 -2.32
CA GLY A 172 12.54 2.81 -2.59
C GLY A 172 12.19 3.62 -3.84
N ALA A 173 11.77 2.96 -4.92
CA ALA A 173 11.37 3.63 -6.16
C ALA A 173 10.14 4.53 -5.97
N ARG A 174 9.13 4.06 -5.22
CA ARG A 174 7.96 4.89 -4.85
C ARG A 174 8.35 6.10 -4.01
N LEU A 175 9.23 5.90 -3.03
CA LEU A 175 9.73 6.99 -2.20
C LEU A 175 10.49 8.03 -3.04
N GLN A 176 11.33 7.58 -3.96
CA GLN A 176 12.06 8.46 -4.88
C GLN A 176 11.11 9.33 -5.70
N ARG A 177 10.06 8.74 -6.31
CA ARG A 177 9.05 9.48 -7.07
C ARG A 177 8.45 10.62 -6.26
N VAL A 178 7.96 10.35 -5.05
CA VAL A 178 7.27 11.37 -4.24
C VAL A 178 8.21 12.39 -3.59
N ALA A 179 9.48 12.04 -3.40
CA ALA A 179 10.45 12.94 -2.76
C ALA A 179 10.96 14.06 -3.69
N VAL A 180 10.86 13.89 -5.00
CA VAL A 180 11.41 14.84 -5.99
C VAL A 180 10.39 15.33 -7.02
N THR A 181 9.13 14.90 -6.90
CA THR A 181 8.03 15.33 -7.78
C THR A 181 7.24 16.44 -7.11
N ASP A 182 6.96 17.52 -7.85
CA ASP A 182 6.05 18.57 -7.40
C ASP A 182 4.59 18.07 -7.48
N PRO A 183 3.89 17.91 -6.34
CA PRO A 183 2.51 17.43 -6.30
C PRO A 183 1.49 18.40 -6.92
N SER A 184 1.88 19.65 -7.22
CA SER A 184 1.04 20.66 -7.86
C SER A 184 1.07 20.60 -9.40
N GLY A 185 1.94 19.75 -9.98
CA GLY A 185 2.00 19.49 -11.43
C GLY A 185 2.66 20.60 -12.24
N THR A 186 3.26 21.61 -11.61
CA THR A 186 4.03 22.66 -12.28
C THR A 186 5.48 22.23 -12.45
N GLU A 187 5.73 21.39 -13.46
CA GLU A 187 7.03 21.09 -14.09
C GLU A 187 8.31 21.36 -13.28
N THR A 188 8.87 20.35 -12.59
CA THR A 188 10.35 20.09 -12.54
C THR A 188 10.71 18.72 -11.93
N ALA A 189 9.83 17.71 -11.97
CA ALA A 189 10.30 16.36 -11.63
C ALA A 189 11.27 15.90 -12.73
N SER A 190 12.44 15.37 -12.38
CA SER A 190 13.24 14.63 -13.36
C SER A 190 12.36 13.47 -13.85
N GLN A 191 12.11 13.36 -15.16
CA GLN A 191 11.28 12.29 -15.74
C GLN A 191 11.69 10.91 -15.20
N SER A 192 13.00 10.70 -14.99
CA SER A 192 13.54 9.48 -14.40
C SER A 192 13.02 9.15 -12.99
N ALA A 193 12.73 10.14 -12.15
CA ALA A 193 12.17 9.90 -10.83
C ALA A 193 10.67 9.64 -10.86
N PHE A 194 9.95 10.26 -11.79
CA PHE A 194 8.54 9.99 -12.03
C PHE A 194 8.35 8.55 -12.55
N ASP A 195 9.23 8.11 -13.44
CA ASP A 195 9.23 6.78 -14.04
C ASP A 195 9.88 5.71 -13.14
N ALA A 196 10.55 6.10 -12.04
CA ALA A 196 11.34 5.18 -11.22
C ALA A 196 10.60 3.90 -10.78
N PRO A 197 9.33 3.94 -10.31
CA PRO A 197 8.61 2.70 -9.99
C PRO A 197 8.44 1.76 -11.18
N THR A 198 8.19 2.31 -12.37
CA THR A 198 8.02 1.57 -13.62
C THR A 198 9.36 1.02 -14.12
N GLU A 199 10.43 1.83 -14.07
CA GLU A 199 11.78 1.41 -14.45
C GLU A 199 12.31 0.31 -13.52
N VAL A 200 12.13 0.46 -12.21
CA VAL A 200 12.53 -0.56 -11.23
C VAL A 200 11.71 -1.84 -11.45
N ARG A 201 10.41 -1.74 -11.73
CA ARG A 201 9.59 -2.91 -12.05
C ARG A 201 10.09 -3.64 -13.30
N ALA A 202 10.45 -2.92 -14.36
CA ALA A 202 11.02 -3.49 -15.58
C ALA A 202 12.36 -4.19 -15.29
N ALA A 203 13.25 -3.54 -14.53
CA ALA A 203 14.52 -4.12 -14.12
C ALA A 203 14.35 -5.37 -13.23
N LEU A 204 13.34 -5.39 -12.36
CA LEU A 204 13.03 -6.59 -11.57
C LEU A 204 12.53 -7.73 -12.46
N ASP A 205 11.81 -7.45 -13.54
CA ASP A 205 11.40 -8.50 -14.49
C ASP A 205 12.64 -9.12 -15.15
N GLU A 206 13.48 -8.29 -15.77
CA GLU A 206 14.66 -8.68 -16.53
C GLU A 206 15.73 -9.37 -15.67
N PHE A 207 16.09 -8.76 -14.53
CA PHE A 207 17.23 -9.23 -13.74
C PHE A 207 16.88 -10.18 -12.62
N VAL A 208 15.61 -10.22 -12.17
CA VAL A 208 15.20 -11.05 -11.04
C VAL A 208 14.19 -12.10 -11.46
N VAL A 209 13.04 -11.72 -12.04
CA VAL A 209 11.97 -12.69 -12.36
C VAL A 209 12.41 -13.66 -13.46
N GLU A 210 12.92 -13.16 -14.59
CA GLU A 210 13.46 -14.02 -15.67
C GLU A 210 14.64 -14.87 -15.17
N ASN A 211 15.41 -14.36 -14.22
CA ASN A 211 16.48 -15.10 -13.57
C ASN A 211 16.02 -16.05 -12.46
N LEU A 212 14.78 -15.99 -12.02
CA LEU A 212 14.21 -17.00 -11.12
C LEU A 212 13.66 -18.16 -11.93
N VAL A 213 13.00 -17.89 -13.05
CA VAL A 213 12.39 -18.94 -13.88
C VAL A 213 13.46 -19.90 -14.42
N ARG A 214 13.19 -21.19 -14.27
CA ARG A 214 13.95 -22.21 -15.00
C ARG A 214 13.39 -22.27 -16.41
N GLU A 215 14.26 -22.07 -17.41
CA GLU A 215 13.91 -22.45 -18.77
C GLU A 215 13.57 -23.95 -18.73
N GLY A 216 12.39 -24.31 -19.23
CA GLY A 216 11.90 -25.68 -19.20
C GLY A 216 13.02 -26.61 -19.65
N GLY A 217 13.39 -27.56 -18.80
CA GLY A 217 14.47 -28.48 -19.10
C GLY A 217 14.16 -29.18 -20.41
N ASP A 218 15.06 -29.01 -21.39
CA ASP A 218 15.20 -30.01 -22.44
C ASP A 218 15.39 -31.36 -21.74
N GLU A 219 14.36 -32.23 -21.82
CA GLU A 219 14.48 -33.66 -21.54
C GLU A 219 15.42 -34.34 -22.54
#